data_AF-A0A7C4A7H6-F1
#
_entry.id   AF-A0A7C4A7H6-F1
#
_cell.length_a   1.000
_cell.length_b   1.000
_cell.length_c   1.000
_cell.angle_alpha   90.00
_cell.angle_beta   90.00
_cell.angle_gamma   90.00
#
_symmetry.space_group_name_H-M   'P 1'
#
loop_
_entity.id
_entity.type
_entity.pdbx_description
1 polymer ?
#
loop_
_entity_poly.entity_id
_entity_poly.type
_entity_poly.pdbx_seq_one_letter_code
_entity_poly.pdbx_strand_id
1 'polypeptide(L)'
;MGQVVVVGGGASGMVAAGRAAECGAHVVLLERNSILGKKLRITGKGRGNVTNIADLDQFVAAFGPNGKFLYGAFSRFSNNDL
;
A
#
# COMPACT_ATOMS: atom_id res chain seq x y z
N MET A 1 8.89 -22.53 -0.32
CA MET A 1 8.12 -21.29 -0.06
C MET A 1 8.46 -20.79 1.34
N GLY A 2 8.64 -19.48 1.54
CA GLY A 2 9.18 -18.92 2.80
C GLY A 2 8.13 -18.42 3.78
N GLN A 3 8.56 -18.14 5.02
CA GLN A 3 7.79 -17.39 6.01
C GLN A 3 8.11 -15.90 5.87
N VAL A 4 7.08 -15.06 5.90
CA VAL A 4 7.20 -13.59 5.82
C VAL A 4 6.53 -12.97 7.04
N VAL A 5 7.25 -12.09 7.73
CA VAL A 5 6.68 -11.27 8.81
C VAL A 5 6.59 -9.83 8.32
N VAL A 6 5.39 -9.27 8.36
CA VAL A 6 5.13 -7.86 8.04
C VAL A 6 4.83 -7.11 9.33
N VAL A 7 5.57 -6.03 9.58
CA VAL A 7 5.44 -5.22 10.80
C VAL A 7 4.78 -3.87 10.46
N GLY A 8 3.57 -3.67 10.97
CA GLY A 8 2.72 -2.49 10.75
C GLY A 8 1.53 -2.80 9.85
N GLY A 9 0.33 -2.72 10.41
CA GLY A 9 -0.96 -2.91 9.72
C GLY A 9 -1.51 -1.64 9.08
N GLY A 10 -0.64 -0.77 8.56
CA GLY A 10 -1.03 0.39 7.75
C GLY A 10 -1.35 0.00 6.31
N ALA A 11 -1.63 0.98 5.44
CA ALA A 11 -1.93 0.74 4.02
C ALA A 11 -0.84 -0.11 3.33
N SER A 12 0.42 0.28 3.47
CA SER A 12 1.56 -0.45 2.86
C SER A 12 1.72 -1.87 3.40
N GLY A 13 1.60 -2.06 4.71
CA GLY A 13 1.78 -3.37 5.33
C GLY A 13 0.65 -4.34 5.01
N MET A 14 -0.59 -3.86 4.93
CA MET A 14 -1.71 -4.71 4.50
C MET A 14 -1.54 -5.17 3.04
N VAL A 15 -1.16 -4.27 2.13
CA VAL A 15 -0.89 -4.62 0.72
C VAL A 15 0.29 -5.58 0.62
N ALA A 16 1.39 -5.33 1.34
CA ALA A 16 2.56 -6.20 1.34
C ALA A 16 2.24 -7.61 1.87
N ALA A 17 1.48 -7.71 2.97
CA ALA A 17 1.07 -8.98 3.55
C ALA A 17 0.15 -9.77 2.62
N GLY A 18 -0.86 -9.11 2.04
CA GLY A 18 -1.75 -9.71 1.05
C GLY A 18 -0.99 -10.22 -0.16
N ARG A 19 -0.12 -9.39 -0.76
CA ARG A 19 0.61 -9.79 -1.94
C ARG A 19 1.60 -10.92 -1.70
N ALA A 20 2.27 -10.93 -0.55
CA ALA A 20 3.15 -12.04 -0.16
C ALA A 20 2.37 -13.36 -0.01
N ALA A 21 1.17 -13.32 0.55
CA ALA A 21 0.29 -14.48 0.69
C ALA A 21 -0.22 -14.98 -0.68
N GLU A 22 -0.58 -14.08 -1.60
CA GLU A 22 -0.93 -14.42 -2.99
C GLU A 22 0.22 -15.09 -3.74
N CYS A 23 1.47 -14.69 -3.46
CA CYS A 23 2.67 -15.37 -3.94
C CYS A 23 2.97 -16.69 -3.20
N GLY A 24 2.08 -17.11 -2.29
CA GLY A 24 2.09 -18.40 -1.61
C GLY A 24 2.86 -18.44 -0.29
N ALA A 25 3.45 -17.33 0.16
CA ALA A 25 4.18 -17.30 1.42
C ALA A 25 3.25 -17.53 2.64
N HIS A 26 3.80 -18.09 3.72
CA HIS A 26 3.11 -18.10 5.01
C HIS A 26 3.39 -16.77 5.72
N VAL A 27 2.37 -15.93 5.83
CA VAL A 27 2.51 -14.54 6.27
C VAL A 27 1.98 -14.33 7.68
N VAL A 28 2.75 -13.62 8.51
CA VAL A 28 2.29 -13.06 9.79
C VAL A 28 2.32 -11.54 9.70
N LEU A 29 1.17 -10.88 9.87
CA LEU A 29 1.05 -9.43 9.95
C LEU A 29 0.91 -8.99 11.41
N LEU A 30 1.82 -8.14 11.88
CA LEU A 30 1.82 -7.60 13.24
C LEU A 30 1.38 -6.13 13.22
N GLU A 31 0.43 -5.75 14.07
CA GLU A 31 0.00 -4.36 14.27
C GLU A 31 -0.03 -4.05 15.77
N ARG A 32 0.46 -2.87 16.14
CA ARG A 32 0.49 -2.41 17.54
C ARG A 32 -0.89 -2.05 18.06
N ASN A 33 -1.70 -1.43 17.21
CA ASN A 33 -3.05 -0.99 17.57
C ASN A 33 -4.04 -2.17 17.59
N SER A 34 -5.16 -1.99 18.27
CA SER A 34 -6.27 -2.94 18.28
C SER A 34 -7.00 -3.08 16.93
N ILE A 35 -6.68 -2.21 15.97
CA ILE A 35 -7.31 -2.14 14.65
C ILE A 35 -6.25 -1.86 13.59
N LEU A 36 -6.36 -2.56 12.46
CA LEU A 36 -5.60 -2.25 11.26
C LEU A 36 -6.02 -0.90 10.69
N GLY A 37 -5.12 -0.26 9.95
CA GLY A 37 -5.44 0.92 9.15
C GLY A 37 -5.96 2.11 9.96
N LYS A 38 -5.66 2.22 11.26
CA LYS A 38 -6.20 3.30 12.13
C LYS A 38 -6.01 4.69 11.53
N LYS A 39 -4.84 4.96 10.94
CA LYS A 39 -4.54 6.21 10.23
C LYS A 39 -5.21 6.28 8.85
N LEU A 40 -5.29 5.17 8.12
CA LEU A 40 -5.96 5.10 6.82
C LEU A 40 -7.46 5.42 6.95
N ARG A 41 -8.11 4.91 8.01
CA ARG A 41 -9.53 5.10 8.28
C ARG A 41 -9.94 6.56 8.42
N ILE A 42 -9.06 7.42 8.94
CA ILE A 42 -9.36 8.85 9.14
C ILE A 42 -9.05 9.70 7.89
N THR A 43 -8.45 9.13 6.84
CA THR A 43 -8.22 9.84 5.57
C THR A 43 -9.53 10.20 4.89
N GLY A 44 -9.52 11.24 4.05
CA GLY A 44 -10.73 11.68 3.34
C GLY A 44 -11.87 12.09 4.28
N LYS A 45 -11.54 12.67 5.45
CA LYS A 45 -12.50 13.01 6.51
C LYS A 45 -13.32 11.78 6.98
N GLY A 46 -12.65 10.65 7.15
CA GLY A 46 -13.28 9.39 7.59
C GLY A 46 -13.89 8.55 6.47
N ARG A 47 -13.81 9.00 5.21
CA ARG A 47 -14.37 8.28 4.05
C ARG A 47 -13.41 7.24 3.46
N GLY A 48 -12.13 7.29 3.84
CA GLY A 48 -11.10 6.43 3.26
C GLY A 48 -10.72 6.90 1.86
N ASN A 49 -9.83 7.89 1.77
CA ASN A 49 -9.28 8.28 0.47
C ASN A 49 -8.18 7.28 0.07
N VAL A 50 -8.56 6.23 -0.66
CA VAL A 50 -7.72 5.06 -0.93
C VAL A 50 -6.70 5.33 -2.05
N THR A 51 -7.11 5.98 -3.14
CA THR A 51 -6.25 6.16 -4.33
C THR A 51 -6.71 7.36 -5.20
N ASN A 52 -6.04 7.57 -6.33
CA ASN A 52 -6.36 8.59 -7.34
C ASN A 52 -6.39 7.96 -8.75
N ILE A 53 -7.16 8.53 -9.67
CA ILE A 53 -7.35 8.06 -11.05
C ILE A 53 -6.49 8.79 -12.09
N ALA A 54 -5.63 9.70 -11.66
CA ALA A 54 -4.68 10.39 -12.51
C ALA A 54 -3.80 9.40 -13.28
N ASP A 55 -3.37 9.78 -14.48
CA ASP A 55 -2.41 8.99 -15.24
C ASP A 55 -1.06 8.88 -14.52
N LEU A 56 -0.20 7.95 -14.96
CA LEU A 56 1.04 7.64 -14.26
C LEU A 56 1.95 8.87 -14.10
N ASP A 57 2.07 9.69 -15.14
CA ASP A 57 2.94 10.86 -15.14
C ASP A 57 2.43 11.94 -14.19
N GLN A 58 1.13 12.25 -14.23
CA GLN A 58 0.50 13.20 -13.31
C GLN A 58 0.53 12.68 -11.87
N PHE A 59 0.30 11.38 -11.67
CA PHE A 59 0.33 10.76 -10.36
C PHE A 59 1.73 10.81 -9.75
N VAL A 60 2.76 10.47 -10.52
CA VAL A 60 4.17 10.55 -10.08
C VAL A 60 4.57 11.99 -9.78
N ALA A 61 4.15 12.96 -10.60
CA ALA A 61 4.45 14.37 -10.38
C ALA A 61 3.91 14.89 -9.04
N ALA A 62 2.80 14.33 -8.53
CA ALA A 62 2.22 14.72 -7.24
C ALA A 62 3.11 14.39 -6.02
N PHE A 63 4.12 13.53 -6.18
CA PHE A 63 5.10 13.18 -5.13
C PHE A 63 6.33 14.10 -5.12
N GLY A 64 6.35 15.15 -5.94
CA GLY A 64 7.40 16.17 -5.95
C GLY A 64 8.72 15.68 -6.55
N PRO A 65 9.87 16.29 -6.19
CA PRO A 65 11.17 16.05 -6.84
C PRO A 65 11.63 14.58 -6.82
N ASN A 66 11.23 13.83 -5.80
CA ASN A 66 11.60 12.42 -5.63
C ASN A 66 10.60 11.45 -6.29
N GLY A 67 9.54 11.95 -6.92
CA GLY A 67 8.50 11.11 -7.53
C GLY A 67 9.04 10.12 -8.56
N LYS A 68 10.11 10.50 -9.30
CA LYS A 68 10.72 9.64 -10.32
C LYS A 68 11.17 8.26 -9.80
N PHE A 69 11.51 8.17 -8.51
CA PHE A 69 11.82 6.89 -7.86
C PHE A 69 10.65 5.89 -7.92
N LEU A 70 9.42 6.39 -7.95
CA LEU A 70 8.20 5.58 -7.85
C LEU A 70 7.73 4.99 -9.18
N TYR A 71 8.29 5.39 -10.33
CA TYR A 71 7.92 4.83 -11.64
C TYR A 71 8.02 3.30 -11.66
N GLY A 72 9.07 2.73 -11.06
CA GLY A 72 9.26 1.28 -11.02
C GLY A 72 8.22 0.56 -10.15
N ALA A 73 7.67 1.22 -9.13
CA ALA A 73 6.62 0.63 -8.29
C ALA A 73 5.25 0.77 -8.98
N PHE A 74 4.89 1.98 -9.40
CA PHE A 74 3.57 2.28 -9.97
C PHE A 74 3.32 1.68 -11.35
N SER A 75 4.38 1.36 -12.12
CA SER A 75 4.24 0.59 -13.37
C SER A 75 3.92 -0.90 -13.17
N ARG A 76 4.11 -1.43 -11.95
CA ARG A 76 3.85 -2.84 -11.63
C ARG A 76 2.61 -3.04 -10.76
N PHE A 77 2.22 -2.00 -10.02
CA PHE A 77 1.05 -2.02 -9.15
C PHE A 77 0.49 -0.60 -9.03
N SER A 78 -0.74 -0.43 -9.49
CA SER A 78 -1.44 0.84 -9.64
C SER A 78 -2.84 0.77 -9.03
N ASN A 79 -3.62 1.84 -9.18
CA ASN A 79 -5.02 1.86 -8.78
C ASN A 79 -5.90 0.84 -9.52
N ASN A 80 -5.46 0.34 -10.69
CA ASN A 80 -6.17 -0.68 -11.45
C ASN A 80 -5.95 -2.09 -10.89
N ASP A 81 -4.97 -2.26 -10.01
CA ASP A 81 -4.59 -3.53 -9.38
C ASP A 81 -5.09 -3.65 -7.93
N LEU A 82 -5.74 -2.60 -7.41
CA LEU A 82 -6.29 -2.53 -6.05
C LEU A 82 -7.58 -3.34 -5.88
#